data_AF-A0A1K2I465-F1
#
_entry.id   AF-A0A1K2I465-F1
#
_cell.length_a   1.000
_cell.length_b   1.000
_cell.length_c   1.000
_cell.angle_alpha   90.00
_cell.angle_beta   90.00
_cell.angle_gamma   90.00
#
_symmetry.space_group_name_H-M   'P 1'
#
loop_
_entity.id
_entity.type
_entity.pdbx_description
1 polymer ?
#
loop_
_entity_poly.entity_id
_entity_poly.type
_entity_poly.pdbx_seq_one_letter_code
_entity_poly.pdbx_strand_id
1 'polypeptide(L)'
;MQKLIKITTIFTLGVGLLGTGVQPAAAKAKKSIKVRVTLTVNHKKISRKKIKTTRKTSVMKIMKKHYKVKEDDGMITSINGHKQNKKTQKYWLYSINGKDATKGAAKTYLKNNDKVHFKLNAEK
;
A
#
# COMPACT_ATOMS: atom_id res chain seq x y z
N MET A 1 -41.56 15.33 15.66
CA MET A 1 -41.77 14.87 17.06
C MET A 1 -41.49 13.38 17.10
N GLN A 2 -40.60 12.97 18.03
CA GLN A 2 -40.36 11.62 18.60
C GLN A 2 -40.74 10.38 17.75
N LYS A 3 -39.89 9.36 17.68
CA LYS A 3 -39.78 8.43 18.82
C LYS A 3 -38.47 7.64 18.81
N LEU A 4 -37.84 7.65 19.98
CA LEU A 4 -36.76 6.77 20.40
C LEU A 4 -37.23 5.31 20.38
N ILE A 5 -36.40 4.42 19.86
CA ILE A 5 -36.53 2.98 20.13
C ILE A 5 -35.59 2.66 21.27
N LYS A 6 -36.18 2.51 22.46
CA LYS A 6 -35.57 1.91 23.65
C LYS A 6 -35.42 0.41 23.37
N ILE A 7 -34.20 -0.13 23.43
CA ILE A 7 -33.99 -1.59 23.45
C ILE A 7 -33.45 -1.96 24.82
N THR A 8 -34.29 -2.76 25.45
CA THR A 8 -34.34 -3.17 26.84
C THR A 8 -33.13 -4.01 27.24
N THR A 9 -32.53 -3.60 28.37
CA THR A 9 -31.60 -4.37 29.18
C THR A 9 -32.19 -5.74 29.51
N ILE A 10 -31.57 -6.83 29.04
CA ILE A 10 -31.83 -8.17 29.55
C ILE A 10 -30.66 -8.56 30.45
N PHE A 11 -30.90 -8.42 31.75
CA PHE A 11 -30.10 -8.97 32.82
C PHE A 11 -30.47 -10.46 32.93
N THR A 12 -29.57 -11.35 32.49
CA THR A 12 -29.72 -12.79 32.75
C THR A 12 -28.58 -13.23 33.64
N LEU A 13 -28.93 -13.52 34.89
CA LEU A 13 -28.07 -14.05 35.95
C LEU A 13 -28.19 -15.59 35.94
N GLY A 14 -27.07 -16.31 35.87
CA GLY A 14 -27.06 -17.79 35.88
C GLY A 14 -25.67 -18.42 35.84
N VAL A 15 -25.08 -18.54 37.03
CA VAL A 15 -24.00 -19.44 37.55
C VAL A 15 -23.98 -20.83 36.86
N GLY A 16 -22.89 -21.59 36.61
CA GLY A 16 -21.45 -21.53 36.88
C GLY A 16 -20.77 -22.87 36.46
N LEU A 17 -19.42 -22.88 36.45
CA LEU A 17 -18.46 -24.02 36.38
C LEU A 17 -18.37 -24.92 35.12
N LEU A 18 -17.31 -24.71 34.32
CA LEU A 18 -16.13 -25.60 34.17
C LEU A 18 -15.25 -25.09 33.01
N GLY A 19 -13.95 -24.99 33.27
CA GLY A 19 -12.99 -24.33 32.41
C GLY A 19 -12.72 -25.09 31.10
N THR A 20 -13.27 -24.57 30.01
CA THR A 20 -12.57 -24.54 28.72
C THR A 20 -12.63 -23.12 28.23
N GLY A 21 -11.63 -22.32 28.59
CA GLY A 21 -11.42 -21.02 28.00
C GLY A 21 -11.10 -21.19 26.52
N VAL A 22 -12.12 -21.31 25.68
CA VAL A 22 -12.00 -21.05 24.25
C VAL A 22 -11.86 -19.53 24.14
N GLN A 23 -10.65 -19.06 24.43
CA GLN A 23 -10.24 -17.71 24.12
C GLN A 23 -10.52 -17.52 22.63
N PRO A 24 -11.29 -16.50 22.20
CA PRO A 24 -11.35 -16.16 20.80
C PRO A 24 -9.90 -15.85 20.43
N ALA A 25 -9.29 -16.70 19.61
CA ALA A 25 -8.00 -16.44 19.03
C ALA A 25 -8.16 -15.09 18.32
N ALA A 26 -7.68 -14.01 18.96
CA ALA A 26 -7.64 -12.70 18.38
C ALA A 26 -6.86 -12.86 17.08
N ALA A 27 -7.59 -12.98 15.98
CA ALA A 27 -7.03 -13.15 14.66
C ALA A 27 -6.02 -12.03 14.53
N LYS A 28 -4.72 -12.37 14.51
CA LYS A 28 -3.61 -11.40 14.46
C LYS A 28 -3.93 -10.44 13.33
N ALA A 29 -4.49 -9.28 13.67
CA ALA A 29 -5.00 -8.35 12.69
C ALA A 29 -3.79 -7.99 11.83
N LYS A 30 -3.76 -8.46 10.57
CA LYS A 30 -2.70 -8.11 9.63
C LYS A 30 -2.71 -6.58 9.59
N LYS A 31 -1.76 -5.95 10.28
CA LYS A 31 -1.72 -4.49 10.48
C LYS A 31 -1.67 -3.83 9.11
N SER A 32 -2.86 -3.49 8.60
CA SER A 32 -3.00 -2.89 7.29
C SER A 32 -2.49 -1.47 7.34
N ILE A 33 -1.77 -1.06 6.30
CA ILE A 33 -1.25 0.29 6.14
C ILE A 33 -1.92 0.94 4.94
N LYS A 34 -2.12 2.25 5.01
CA LYS A 34 -2.57 3.08 3.90
C LYS A 34 -1.38 3.85 3.36
N VAL A 35 -1.11 3.73 2.06
CA VAL A 35 -0.02 4.43 1.38
C VAL A 35 -0.56 5.20 0.18
N ARG A 36 0.18 6.20 -0.27
CA ARG A 36 -0.17 6.99 -1.46
C ARG A 36 0.89 6.77 -2.53
N VAL A 37 0.47 6.34 -3.72
CA VAL A 37 1.37 6.21 -4.88
C VAL A 37 1.02 7.29 -5.89
N THR A 38 2.02 8.03 -6.35
CA THR A 38 1.90 9.02 -7.44
C THR A 38 2.84 8.62 -8.58
N LEU A 39 2.37 8.74 -9.83
CA LEU A 39 3.18 8.53 -11.03
C LEU A 39 3.29 9.86 -11.80
N THR A 40 4.52 10.22 -12.17
CA THR A 40 4.82 11.37 -13.01
C THR A 40 5.64 10.94 -14.21
N VAL A 41 5.24 11.39 -15.40
CA VAL A 41 5.95 11.15 -16.66
C VAL A 41 6.15 12.50 -17.34
N ASN A 42 7.38 12.80 -17.76
CA ASN A 42 7.74 14.07 -18.39
C ASN A 42 7.21 15.29 -17.59
N HIS A 43 7.45 15.30 -16.28
CA HIS A 43 6.99 16.34 -15.33
C HIS A 43 5.46 16.46 -15.16
N LYS A 44 4.65 15.64 -15.83
CA LYS A 44 3.18 15.62 -15.69
C LYS A 44 2.73 14.46 -14.82
N LYS A 45 1.87 14.74 -13.83
CA LYS A 45 1.28 13.71 -12.96
C LYS A 45 0.21 12.94 -13.74
N ILE A 46 0.43 11.65 -13.98
CA ILE A 46 -0.48 10.79 -14.74
C ILE A 46 -1.37 9.90 -13.85
N SER A 47 -0.99 9.70 -12.59
CA SER A 47 -1.77 8.88 -11.65
C SER A 47 -1.51 9.28 -10.21
N ARG A 48 -2.54 9.15 -9.37
CA ARG A 48 -2.44 9.21 -7.92
C ARG A 48 -3.47 8.27 -7.29
N LYS A 49 -3.01 7.29 -6.50
CA LYS A 49 -3.89 6.32 -5.83
C LYS A 49 -3.57 6.22 -4.34
N LYS A 50 -4.59 6.06 -3.51
CA LYS A 50 -4.46 5.61 -2.11
C LYS A 50 -4.63 4.09 -2.09
N ILE A 51 -3.69 3.37 -1.51
CA ILE A 51 -3.65 1.90 -1.52
C ILE A 51 -3.62 1.39 -0.08
N LYS A 52 -4.49 0.43 0.23
CA LYS A 52 -4.45 -0.33 1.48
C LYS A 52 -3.64 -1.61 1.25
N THR A 53 -2.59 -1.82 2.03
CA THR A 53 -1.66 -2.95 1.91
C THR A 53 -1.16 -3.37 3.29
N THR A 54 -0.10 -4.17 3.38
CA THR A 54 0.51 -4.62 4.64
C THR A 54 1.98 -4.20 4.70
N ARG A 55 2.55 -4.12 5.90
CA ARG A 55 3.99 -3.83 6.11
C ARG A 55 4.94 -4.88 5.52
N LYS A 56 4.42 -6.09 5.21
CA LYS A 56 5.20 -7.19 4.60
C LYS A 56 5.11 -7.21 3.08
N THR A 57 4.34 -6.30 2.47
CA THR A 57 4.23 -6.22 1.01
C THR A 57 5.28 -5.27 0.48
N SER A 58 6.12 -5.73 -0.45
CA SER A 58 7.12 -4.88 -1.08
C SER A 58 6.50 -3.84 -2.03
N VAL A 59 7.22 -2.76 -2.30
CA VAL A 59 6.80 -1.73 -3.25
C VAL A 59 6.54 -2.33 -4.64
N MET A 60 7.40 -3.24 -5.11
CA MET A 60 7.21 -3.89 -6.41
C MET A 60 5.88 -4.67 -6.47
N LYS A 61 5.55 -5.43 -5.41
CA LYS A 61 4.31 -6.20 -5.35
C LYS A 61 3.07 -5.30 -5.27
N ILE A 62 3.17 -4.17 -4.56
CA ILE A 62 2.12 -3.13 -4.56
C ILE A 62 1.93 -2.59 -5.98
N MET A 63 3.02 -2.27 -6.68
CA MET A 63 2.95 -1.71 -8.02
C MET A 63 2.33 -2.68 -9.03
N LYS A 64 2.78 -3.94 -9.07
CA LYS A 64 2.20 -4.99 -9.95
C LYS A 64 0.72 -5.26 -9.69
N LYS A 65 0.24 -5.11 -8.45
CA LYS A 65 -1.17 -5.30 -8.09
C LYS A 65 -2.09 -4.18 -8.60
N HIS A 66 -1.58 -2.96 -8.74
CA HIS A 66 -2.40 -1.77 -8.99
C HIS A 66 -2.11 -1.07 -10.35
N TYR A 67 -1.09 -1.52 -11.05
CA TYR A 67 -0.61 -1.00 -12.33
C TYR A 67 -0.07 -2.13 -13.21
N LYS A 68 -0.05 -1.91 -14.52
CA LYS A 68 0.56 -2.85 -15.47
C LYS A 68 2.07 -2.59 -15.51
N VAL A 69 2.82 -3.34 -14.71
CA VAL A 69 4.27 -3.17 -14.55
C VAL A 69 5.03 -4.21 -15.36
N LYS A 70 6.07 -3.77 -16.07
CA LYS A 70 7.13 -4.65 -16.59
C LYS A 70 8.41 -4.36 -15.81
N GLU A 71 9.14 -5.42 -15.49
CA GLU A 71 10.42 -5.35 -14.81
C GLU A 71 11.46 -6.19 -15.55
N ASP A 72 12.72 -5.86 -15.32
CA ASP A 72 13.88 -6.59 -15.79
C ASP A 72 14.93 -6.53 -14.67
N ASP A 73 15.45 -7.68 -14.25
CA ASP A 73 16.37 -7.83 -13.12
C ASP A 73 16.01 -7.02 -11.85
N GLY A 74 14.71 -7.03 -11.49
CA GLY A 74 14.21 -6.29 -10.33
C GLY A 74 14.10 -4.77 -10.50
N MET A 75 14.44 -4.22 -11.67
CA MET A 75 14.20 -2.83 -12.06
C MET A 75 12.91 -2.68 -12.85
N ILE A 76 12.13 -1.62 -12.56
CA ILE A 76 10.90 -1.35 -13.30
C ILE A 76 11.24 -0.73 -14.66
N THR A 77 10.96 -1.44 -15.75
CA THR A 77 11.20 -0.98 -17.13
C THR A 77 9.97 -0.31 -17.75
N SER A 78 8.76 -0.60 -17.23
CA SER A 78 7.53 0.06 -17.68
C SER A 78 6.43 0.08 -16.63
N ILE A 79 5.64 1.16 -16.61
CA ILE A 79 4.39 1.25 -15.82
C ILE A 79 3.29 1.76 -16.75
N ASN A 80 2.20 1.02 -16.87
CA ASN A 80 1.05 1.35 -17.72
C ASN A 80 1.44 1.71 -19.18
N GLY A 81 2.43 1.01 -19.74
CA GLY A 81 2.88 1.22 -21.11
C GLY A 81 3.93 2.33 -21.29
N HIS A 82 4.16 3.18 -20.28
CA HIS A 82 5.26 4.15 -20.30
C HIS A 82 6.59 3.44 -20.04
N LYS A 83 7.41 3.31 -21.07
CA LYS A 83 8.69 2.59 -21.05
C LYS A 83 9.87 3.53 -20.77
N GLN A 84 10.89 2.97 -20.14
CA GLN A 84 12.21 3.59 -20.09
C GLN A 84 12.81 3.73 -21.50
N ASN A 85 13.74 4.67 -21.65
CA ASN A 85 14.54 4.82 -22.86
C ASN A 85 16.00 5.05 -22.49
N LYS A 86 16.85 4.04 -22.72
CA LYS A 86 18.29 4.09 -22.43
C LYS A 86 19.01 5.15 -23.27
N LYS A 87 18.61 5.36 -24.53
CA LYS A 87 19.22 6.35 -25.44
C LYS A 87 19.08 7.79 -24.93
N THR A 88 17.97 8.08 -24.24
CA THR A 88 17.69 9.40 -23.68
C THR A 88 17.82 9.42 -22.15
N GLN A 89 18.54 8.45 -21.57
CA GLN A 89 18.74 8.29 -20.11
C GLN A 89 17.45 8.48 -19.30
N LYS A 90 16.35 7.93 -19.79
CA LYS A 90 15.02 8.08 -19.20
C LYS A 90 14.67 6.82 -18.43
N TYR A 91 14.77 6.88 -17.11
CA TYR A 91 14.57 5.74 -16.20
C TYR A 91 13.41 5.97 -15.24
N TRP A 92 12.81 4.87 -14.77
CA TRP A 92 11.86 4.89 -13.66
C TRP A 92 12.62 4.97 -12.36
N LEU A 93 12.61 6.15 -11.75
CA LEU A 93 13.14 6.37 -10.41
C LEU A 93 11.99 6.53 -9.43
N TYR A 94 12.23 6.31 -8.14
CA TYR A 94 11.22 6.55 -7.14
C TYR A 94 11.78 7.10 -5.84
N SER A 95 10.91 7.81 -5.13
CA SER A 95 11.16 8.37 -3.82
C SER A 95 10.08 7.96 -2.84
N ILE A 96 10.44 7.98 -1.56
CA ILE A 96 9.52 7.75 -0.45
C ILE A 96 9.58 8.99 0.44
N ASN A 97 8.43 9.63 0.63
CA ASN A 97 8.29 10.84 1.43
C ASN A 97 9.25 11.98 0.99
N GLY A 98 9.51 12.08 -0.32
CA GLY A 98 10.38 13.09 -0.91
C GLY A 98 11.88 12.74 -0.90
N LYS A 99 12.28 11.61 -0.30
CA LYS A 99 13.66 11.13 -0.31
C LYS A 99 13.82 10.03 -1.36
N ASP A 100 14.79 10.19 -2.26
CA ASP A 100 15.07 9.18 -3.29
C ASP A 100 15.41 7.83 -2.65
N ALA A 101 14.92 6.75 -3.25
CA ALA A 101 15.07 5.41 -2.69
C ALA A 101 16.49 4.87 -2.97
N THR A 102 17.13 4.33 -1.93
CA THR A 102 18.47 3.71 -2.02
C THR A 102 18.41 2.19 -2.25
N LYS A 103 17.23 1.59 -2.13
CA LYS A 103 16.98 0.16 -2.34
C LYS A 103 16.02 0.01 -3.51
N GLY A 104 16.10 -1.12 -4.23
CA GLY A 104 15.12 -1.45 -5.28
C GLY A 104 13.72 -1.73 -4.73
N ALA A 105 12.71 -1.58 -5.59
CA ALA A 105 11.29 -1.70 -5.21
C ALA A 105 10.92 -3.08 -4.67
N ALA A 106 11.61 -4.14 -5.11
CA ALA A 106 11.41 -5.50 -4.63
C ALA A 106 11.87 -5.69 -3.17
N LYS A 107 12.89 -4.94 -2.73
CA LYS A 107 13.51 -5.01 -1.40
C LYS A 107 13.06 -3.87 -0.47
N THR A 108 12.06 -3.09 -0.86
CA THR A 108 11.56 -1.94 -0.11
C THR A 108 10.18 -2.20 0.44
N TYR A 109 9.98 -1.92 1.73
CA TYR A 109 8.72 -2.09 2.45
C TYR A 109 8.26 -0.75 3.03
N LEU A 110 6.93 -0.55 3.04
CA LEU A 110 6.34 0.74 3.40
C LEU A 110 5.80 0.76 4.83
N LYS A 111 5.79 1.96 5.41
CA LYS A 111 5.11 2.31 6.65
C LYS A 111 3.74 2.93 6.37
N ASN A 112 2.94 3.06 7.41
CA ASN A 112 1.63 3.71 7.28
C ASN A 112 1.80 5.18 6.91
N ASN A 113 0.96 5.66 6.00
CA ASN A 113 0.95 7.00 5.44
C ASN A 113 2.13 7.37 4.53
N ASP A 114 2.98 6.42 4.16
CA ASP A 114 4.07 6.67 3.20
C ASP A 114 3.54 7.15 1.84
N LYS A 115 4.27 8.11 1.27
CA LYS A 115 4.04 8.68 -0.05
C LYS A 115 5.13 8.18 -0.98
N VAL A 116 4.79 7.25 -1.86
CA VAL A 116 5.68 6.77 -2.91
C VAL A 116 5.44 7.57 -4.17
N HIS A 117 6.50 8.09 -4.77
CA HIS A 117 6.43 8.82 -6.03
C HIS A 117 7.36 8.18 -7.04
N PHE A 118 6.80 7.68 -8.15
CA PHE A 118 7.56 7.22 -9.29
C PHE A 118 7.64 8.33 -10.34
N LYS A 119 8.84 8.58 -10.84
CA LYS A 119 9.16 9.58 -11.87
C LYS A 119 9.81 8.90 -13.07
N LEU A 120 9.34 9.23 -14.28
CA LEU A 120 9.95 8.85 -15.56
C LEU A 120 10.24 10.13 -16.35
N ASN A 121 11.44 10.65 -16.17
CA ASN A 121 11.95 11.84 -16.86
C ASN A 121 13.32 11.51 -17.45
N ALA A 122 13.70 12.20 -18.52
CA ALA A 122 15.09 12.18 -18.97
C ALA A 122 15.93 12.98 -17.95
N GLU A 123 17.13 12.50 -17.65
CA GLU A 123 18.14 13.35 -17.01
C GLU A 123 18.48 14.47 -18.00
N LYS A 124 18.58 15.70 -17.47
CA LYS A 124 18.96 16.88 -18.24
C LYS A 124 20.46 17.00 -18.27
#